data_AF-A0A7C2AR23-F1
#
_entry.id   AF-A0A7C2AR23-F1
#
_cell.length_a   1.000
_cell.length_b   1.000
_cell.length_c   1.000
_cell.angle_alpha   90.00
_cell.angle_beta   90.00
_cell.angle_gamma   90.00
#
_symmetry.space_group_name_H-M   'P 1'
#
loop_
_entity.id
_entity.type
_entity.pdbx_description
1 polymer ?
#
loop_
_entity_poly.entity_id
_entity_poly.type
_entity_poly.pdbx_seq_one_letter_code
_entity_poly.pdbx_strand_id
1 'polypeptide(L)'
;MKVITSRIPEKYIKDLEKIQKEEKVDRAEAVRRLLTKAISEWKKERALELLKDHKITIRKAASMADVAYVEMLELAKKLDIGYDLEELERDLERF
;
A
#
# COMPACT_ATOMS: atom_id res chain seq x y z
N MET A 1 7.19 17.33 -13.93
CA MET A 1 7.85 16.63 -12.79
C MET A 1 8.37 17.67 -11.81
N LYS A 2 8.46 17.36 -10.51
CA LYS A 2 9.09 18.21 -9.49
C LYS A 2 10.34 17.51 -8.95
N VAL A 3 11.38 18.27 -8.60
CA VAL A 3 12.62 17.75 -8.02
C VAL A 3 12.51 17.71 -6.51
N ILE A 4 12.91 16.60 -5.90
CA ILE A 4 13.01 16.43 -4.45
C ILE A 4 14.49 16.23 -4.10
N THR A 5 14.99 16.98 -3.12
CA THR A 5 16.36 16.86 -2.62
C THR A 5 16.33 16.41 -1.16
N SER A 6 17.12 15.40 -0.82
CA SER A 6 17.22 14.87 0.55
C SER A 6 18.59 14.28 0.79
N ARG A 7 19.04 14.29 2.06
CA ARG A 7 20.29 13.65 2.47
C ARG A 7 20.03 12.16 2.68
N ILE A 8 20.72 11.33 1.90
CA ILE A 8 20.60 9.87 1.96
C ILE A 8 21.87 9.29 2.58
N PRO A 9 21.77 8.42 3.60
CA PRO A 9 22.92 7.69 4.15
C PRO A 9 23.67 6.87 3.09
N GLU A 10 25.00 6.83 3.20
CA GLU A 10 25.90 6.15 2.24
C GLU A 10 25.53 4.69 1.98
N LYS A 11 25.03 3.96 2.99
CA LYS A 11 24.59 2.57 2.83
C LYS A 11 23.52 2.41 1.73
N TYR A 12 22.55 3.32 1.66
CA TYR A 12 21.47 3.25 0.68
C TYR A 12 21.94 3.69 -0.72
N ILE A 13 22.98 4.53 -0.79
CA ILE A 13 23.62 4.87 -2.07
C ILE A 13 24.27 3.62 -2.66
N LYS A 14 24.97 2.82 -1.84
CA LYS A 14 25.55 1.54 -2.29
C LYS A 14 24.50 0.53 -2.73
N ASP A 15 23.38 0.45 -2.01
CA ASP A 15 22.26 -0.40 -2.41
C ASP A 15 21.65 0.04 -3.75
N LEU A 16 21.49 1.35 -3.97
CA LEU A 16 21.04 1.91 -5.24
C LEU A 16 22.00 1.57 -6.38
N GLU A 17 23.31 1.70 -6.17
CA GLU A 17 24.31 1.34 -7.19
C GLU A 17 24.25 -0.14 -7.58
N LYS A 18 23.96 -1.02 -6.61
CA LYS A 18 23.75 -2.44 -6.88
C LYS A 18 22.51 -2.66 -7.76
N ILE A 19 21.39 -2.02 -7.42
CA ILE A 19 20.15 -2.09 -8.21
C ILE A 19 20.38 -1.56 -9.64
N GLN A 20 21.07 -0.43 -9.77
CA GLN A 20 21.40 0.14 -11.09
C GLN A 20 22.19 -0.85 -11.96
N LYS A 21 23.16 -1.58 -11.38
CA LYS A 21 23.96 -2.58 -12.10
C LYS A 21 23.15 -3.81 -12.48
N GLU A 22 22.33 -4.33 -11.56
CA GLU A 22 21.53 -5.54 -11.77
C GLU A 22 20.39 -5.31 -12.77
N GLU A 23 19.66 -4.21 -12.62
CA GLU A 23 18.52 -3.87 -13.48
C GLU A 23 18.92 -3.10 -14.76
N LYS A 24 20.19 -2.67 -14.88
CA LYS A 24 20.71 -1.85 -15.99
C LYS A 24 19.92 -0.55 -16.19
N VAL A 25 19.64 0.15 -15.09
CA VAL A 25 18.89 1.41 -15.07
C VAL A 25 19.72 2.57 -14.54
N ASP A 26 19.34 3.79 -14.90
CA ASP A 26 19.93 4.99 -14.30
C ASP A 26 19.46 5.18 -12.84
N ARG A 27 20.15 6.07 -12.13
CA ARG A 27 19.90 6.33 -10.70
C ARG A 27 18.51 6.89 -10.46
N ALA A 28 18.04 7.78 -11.33
CA ALA A 28 16.76 8.43 -11.17
C ALA A 28 15.61 7.43 -11.39
N GLU A 29 15.77 6.49 -12.33
CA GLU A 29 14.84 5.42 -12.58
C GLU A 29 14.80 4.42 -11.42
N ALA A 30 15.96 3.98 -10.92
CA ALA A 30 16.02 3.13 -9.73
C ALA A 30 15.29 3.77 -8.54
N VAL A 31 15.56 5.05 -8.26
CA VAL A 31 14.90 5.80 -7.18
C VAL A 31 13.39 5.91 -7.43
N ARG A 32 12.95 6.22 -8.66
CA ARG A 32 11.52 6.33 -8.99
C ARG A 32 10.78 5.02 -8.79
N ARG A 33 11.36 3.89 -9.21
CA ARG A 33 10.76 2.56 -9.03
C ARG A 33 10.61 2.21 -7.57
N LEU A 34 11.67 2.38 -6.78
CA LEU A 34 11.64 2.14 -5.34
C LEU A 34 10.62 3.04 -4.65
N LEU A 35 10.58 4.33 -4.99
CA LEU A 35 9.62 5.27 -4.41
C LEU A 35 8.18 4.90 -4.77
N THR A 36 7.91 4.53 -6.02
CA THR A 36 6.58 4.09 -6.47
C THR A 36 6.12 2.86 -5.68
N LYS A 37 7.01 1.87 -5.53
CA LYS A 37 6.73 0.66 -4.75
C LYS A 37 6.45 0.99 -3.28
N ALA A 38 7.31 1.79 -2.65
CA ALA A 38 7.16 2.19 -1.25
C ALA A 38 5.86 2.98 -1.00
N ILE A 39 5.47 3.88 -1.91
CA ILE A 39 4.22 4.62 -1.81
C ILE A 39 3.02 3.67 -1.96
N SER A 40 3.06 2.73 -2.91
CA SER A 40 1.99 1.76 -3.10
C SER A 40 1.81 0.87 -1.87
N GLU A 41 2.91 0.35 -1.31
CA GLU A 41 2.90 -0.44 -0.07
C GLU A 41 2.35 0.38 1.11
N TRP A 42 2.85 1.61 1.30
CA TRP A 42 2.37 2.50 2.37
C TRP A 42 0.86 2.78 2.26
N LYS A 43 0.34 3.01 1.05
CA LYS A 43 -1.09 3.21 0.83
C LYS A 43 -1.91 1.97 1.20
N LYS A 44 -1.44 0.77 0.81
CA LYS A 44 -2.09 -0.51 1.15
C LYS A 44 -2.10 -0.71 2.66
N GLU A 45 -0.97 -0.56 3.33
CA GLU A 45 -0.85 -0.70 4.79
C GLU A 45 -1.78 0.27 5.53
N ARG A 46 -1.77 1.55 5.13
CA ARG A 46 -2.62 2.56 5.77
C ARG A 46 -4.11 2.31 5.53
N ALA A 47 -4.48 1.82 4.35
CA ALA A 47 -5.87 1.48 4.04
C ALA A 47 -6.35 0.29 4.89
N LEU A 48 -5.48 -0.72 5.05
CA LEU A 48 -5.74 -1.90 5.88
C LEU A 48 -5.85 -1.55 7.37
N GLU A 49 -4.99 -0.68 7.89
CA GLU A 49 -5.06 -0.19 9.28
C GLU A 49 -6.38 0.53 9.56
N LEU A 50 -6.78 1.46 8.69
CA LEU A 50 -8.05 2.18 8.84
C LEU A 50 -9.27 1.26 8.67
N LEU A 51 -9.17 0.25 7.80
CA LEU A 51 -10.21 -0.75 7.62
C LEU A 51 -10.36 -1.61 8.88
N LYS A 52 -9.25 -2.07 9.46
CA LYS A 52 -9.21 -2.84 10.72
C LYS A 52 -9.80 -2.05 11.89
N ASP A 53 -9.57 -0.76 11.94
CA ASP A 53 -10.14 0.14 12.96
C ASP A 53 -11.63 0.49 12.71
N HIS A 54 -12.28 -0.13 11.72
CA HIS A 54 -13.65 0.17 11.26
C HIS A 54 -13.88 1.66 10.89
N LYS A 55 -12.82 2.40 10.52
CA LYS A 55 -12.89 3.83 10.18
C LYS A 55 -13.31 4.09 8.74
N ILE A 56 -13.11 3.12 7.86
CA ILE A 56 -13.44 3.20 6.43
C ILE A 56 -14.03 1.88 5.93
N THR A 57 -14.81 1.94 4.86
CA THR A 57 -15.33 0.73 4.19
C THR A 57 -14.28 0.08 3.30
N ILE A 58 -14.46 -1.21 2.96
CA ILE A 58 -13.59 -1.94 2.01
C ILE A 58 -13.48 -1.20 0.68
N ARG A 59 -14.58 -0.63 0.17
CA ARG A 59 -14.58 0.17 -1.06
C ARG A 59 -13.68 1.41 -0.95
N LYS A 60 -13.75 2.10 0.20
CA LYS A 60 -12.91 3.28 0.44
C LYS A 60 -11.45 2.89 0.63
N ALA A 61 -11.17 1.77 1.30
CA ALA A 61 -9.83 1.22 1.43
C ALA A 61 -9.23 0.90 0.05
N ALA A 62 -9.97 0.23 -0.84
CA ALA A 62 -9.55 -0.09 -2.21
C ALA A 62 -9.16 1.17 -3.00
N SER A 63 -10.01 2.19 -2.94
CA SER A 63 -9.74 3.49 -3.57
C SER A 63 -8.52 4.20 -2.99
N MET A 64 -8.27 4.08 -1.68
CA MET A 64 -7.11 4.73 -1.04
C MET A 64 -5.79 4.02 -1.36
N ALA A 65 -5.85 2.70 -1.51
CA ALA A 65 -4.73 1.84 -1.86
C ALA A 65 -4.41 1.83 -3.38
N ASP A 66 -5.22 2.50 -4.20
CA ASP A 66 -5.19 2.43 -5.66
C ASP A 66 -5.25 0.99 -6.21
N VAL A 67 -6.11 0.16 -5.62
CA VAL A 67 -6.31 -1.23 -6.05
C VAL A 67 -7.77 -1.50 -6.42
N ALA A 68 -7.98 -2.56 -7.21
CA ALA A 68 -9.33 -3.02 -7.48
C ALA A 68 -10.04 -3.49 -6.20
N TYR A 69 -11.36 -3.39 -6.17
CA TYR A 69 -12.16 -3.85 -5.03
C TYR A 69 -11.86 -5.31 -4.63
N VAL A 70 -11.74 -6.19 -5.62
CA VAL A 70 -11.43 -7.61 -5.42
C VAL A 70 -10.02 -7.80 -4.82
N GLU A 71 -9.02 -7.03 -5.27
CA GLU A 71 -7.69 -7.08 -4.66
C GLU A 71 -7.72 -6.65 -3.20
N MET A 72 -8.50 -5.62 -2.86
CA MET A 72 -8.65 -5.20 -1.47
C MET A 72 -9.33 -6.26 -0.60
N LEU A 73 -10.32 -7.00 -1.13
CA LEU A 73 -10.90 -8.14 -0.42
C LEU A 73 -9.84 -9.19 -0.09
N GLU A 74 -8.98 -9.56 -1.05
CA GLU A 74 -7.88 -10.51 -0.81
C GLU A 74 -6.85 -9.98 0.21
N LEU A 75 -6.53 -8.69 0.16
CA LEU A 75 -5.64 -8.05 1.13
C LEU A 75 -6.28 -8.06 2.54
N ALA A 76 -7.58 -7.80 2.64
CA ALA A 76 -8.32 -7.78 3.88
C ALA A 76 -8.52 -9.17 4.50
N LYS A 77 -8.49 -10.27 3.72
CA LYS A 77 -8.55 -11.64 4.29
C LYS A 77 -7.43 -11.95 5.27
N LYS A 78 -6.29 -11.26 5.15
CA LYS A 78 -5.15 -11.41 6.07
C LYS A 78 -5.30 -10.60 7.35
N LEU A 79 -6.23 -9.65 7.37
CA LEU A 79 -6.63 -8.96 8.57
C LEU A 79 -7.69 -9.83 9.26
N ASP A 80 -7.47 -10.11 10.55
CA ASP A 80 -8.57 -10.47 11.43
C ASP A 80 -9.41 -9.20 11.62
N ILE A 81 -10.34 -8.99 10.69
CA ILE A 81 -11.20 -7.79 10.61
C ILE A 81 -12.33 -7.82 11.63
N GLY A 82 -12.44 -8.87 12.45
CA GLY A 82 -13.50 -8.97 13.46
C GLY A 82 -14.92 -8.89 12.89
N TYR A 83 -15.10 -9.09 11.57
CA TYR A 83 -16.41 -9.13 10.94
C TYR A 83 -17.09 -10.44 11.33
N ASP A 84 -17.79 -10.38 12.45
CA ASP A 84 -18.46 -11.51 13.06
C ASP A 84 -19.86 -11.71 12.46
N LEU A 85 -20.49 -12.81 12.86
CA LEU A 85 -21.81 -13.19 12.39
C LEU A 85 -22.86 -12.11 12.73
N GLU A 86 -22.71 -11.42 13.87
CA GLU A 86 -23.66 -10.39 14.28
C GLU A 86 -23.60 -9.17 13.37
N GLU A 87 -22.42 -8.82 12.87
CA GLU A 87 -22.25 -7.69 11.94
C GLU A 87 -22.83 -7.99 10.55
N LEU A 88 -22.73 -9.25 10.10
CA LEU A 88 -23.41 -9.73 8.89
C LEU A 88 -24.94 -9.67 9.03
N GLU A 89 -25.47 -10.10 10.17
CA GLU A 89 -26.91 -10.09 10.45
C GLU A 89 -27.48 -8.67 10.43
N ARG A 90 -26.79 -7.71 11.07
CA ARG A 90 -27.19 -6.29 11.08
C ARG A 90 -27.27 -5.67 9.69
N ASP A 91 -26.37 -6.03 8.79
CA ASP A 91 -26.37 -5.51 7.41
C ASP A 91 -27.47 -6.16 6.57
N LEU A 92 -27.80 -7.44 6.79
CA LEU A 92 -28.89 -8.14 6.10
C LEU A 92 -30.27 -7.64 6.52
N GLU A 93 -30.46 -7.23 7.78
CA GLU A 93 -31.72 -6.64 8.24
C GLU A 93 -31.98 -5.23 7.68
N ARG A 94 -30.97 -4.58 7.10
CA ARG A 94 -31.07 -3.24 6.51
C ARG A 94 -31.35 -3.24 5.01
N PHE A 95 -31.45 -4.41 4.39
CA PHE A 95 -31.89 -4.62 3.00
C PHE A 95 -33.35 -5.06 2.93
#